data_AF-A0A1G3ZUP6-F1
#
_entry.id   AF-A0A1G3ZUP6-F1
#
_cell.length_a   1.000
_cell.length_b   1.000
_cell.length_c   1.000
_cell.angle_alpha   90.00
_cell.angle_beta   90.00
_cell.angle_gamma   90.00
#
_symmetry.space_group_name_H-M   'P 1'
#
loop_
_entity.id
_entity.type
_entity.pdbx_description
1 polymer ?
#
loop_
_entity_poly.entity_id
_entity_poly.type
_entity_poly.pdbx_seq_one_letter_code
_entity_poly.pdbx_strand_id
1 'polypeptide(L)'
;MIMPDHLHALITLGERLLLGQTIQRLKAKTSATLRTNGVAWQRDFFDHRLRGNEDVRPVFLYVYLNPYRKNLCSRSERWPWFHCCEDDWAWFKTNLDADLPPPEWLAL
;
A
#
# COMPACT_ATOMS: atom_id res chain seq x y z
N MET A 1 -0.83 -3.40 0.16
CA MET A 1 0.32 -3.57 -0.74
C MET A 1 1.55 -3.90 0.10
N ILE A 2 2.13 -5.11 -0.03
CA ILE A 2 3.38 -5.50 0.65
C ILE A 2 4.60 -5.30 -0.28
N MET A 3 5.54 -4.50 0.17
CA MET A 3 6.89 -4.35 -0.38
C MET A 3 7.85 -5.27 0.41
N PRO A 4 9.07 -5.57 -0.10
CA PRO A 4 10.03 -6.41 0.61
C PRO A 4 10.38 -5.93 2.02
N ASP A 5 10.31 -4.62 2.25
CA ASP A 5 10.74 -3.95 3.48
C ASP A 5 9.60 -3.26 4.26
N HIS A 6 8.42 -3.02 3.64
CA HIS A 6 7.30 -2.35 4.30
C HIS A 6 5.92 -2.71 3.74
N LEU A 7 4.88 -2.31 4.47
CA LEU A 7 3.46 -2.45 4.08
C LEU A 7 2.85 -1.07 3.86
N HIS A 8 2.20 -0.88 2.72
CA HIS A 8 1.25 0.22 2.50
C HIS A 8 -0.19 -0.30 2.57
N ALA A 9 -1.06 0.40 3.29
CA ALA A 9 -2.47 0.05 3.42
C ALA A 9 -3.35 1.29 3.27
N LEU A 10 -4.27 1.25 2.31
CA LEU A 10 -5.36 2.21 2.19
C LEU A 10 -6.59 1.58 2.84
N ILE A 11 -7.08 2.17 3.93
CA ILE A 11 -8.13 1.58 4.76
C ILE A 11 -9.17 2.64 5.16
N THR A 12 -10.42 2.21 5.23
CA THR A 12 -11.48 2.93 5.94
C THR A 12 -11.60 2.36 7.34
N LEU A 13 -11.51 3.20 8.36
CA LEU A 13 -11.70 2.76 9.74
C LEU A 13 -13.18 2.54 10.04
N GLY A 14 -13.47 1.47 10.77
CA GLY A 14 -14.78 1.29 11.39
C GLY A 14 -14.92 2.14 12.66
N GLU A 15 -16.08 2.05 13.30
CA GLU A 15 -16.42 2.93 14.45
C GLU A 15 -15.78 2.50 15.78
N ARG A 16 -15.28 1.26 15.88
CA ARG A 16 -14.89 0.66 17.16
C ARG A 16 -13.44 0.93 17.58
N LEU A 17 -12.55 1.12 16.61
CA LEU A 17 -11.10 1.19 16.88
C LEU A 17 -10.52 2.44 16.24
N LEU A 18 -9.67 3.11 17.00
CA LEU A 18 -8.82 4.17 16.46
C LEU A 18 -7.74 3.58 15.54
N LEU A 19 -7.14 4.41 14.70
CA LEU A 19 -6.08 3.98 13.78
C LEU A 19 -4.93 3.27 14.52
N GLY A 20 -4.41 3.89 15.59
CA GLY A 20 -3.32 3.32 16.38
C GLY A 20 -3.65 1.94 16.96
N GLN A 21 -4.88 1.72 17.42
CA GLN A 21 -5.33 0.42 17.93
C GLN A 21 -5.45 -0.61 16.80
N THR A 22 -5.90 -0.19 15.63
CA THR A 22 -6.00 -1.04 14.43
C THR A 22 -4.61 -1.51 13.99
N ILE A 23 -3.65 -0.59 13.87
CA ILE A 23 -2.26 -0.92 13.52
C ILE A 23 -1.59 -1.76 14.61
N GLN A 24 -1.81 -1.45 15.89
CA GLN A 24 -1.29 -2.26 17.00
C GLN A 24 -1.77 -3.71 16.89
N ARG A 25 -3.06 -3.94 16.65
CA ARG A 25 -3.61 -5.28 16.50
C ARG A 25 -3.05 -6.01 15.28
N LEU A 26 -2.90 -5.33 14.15
CA LEU A 26 -2.28 -5.90 12.95
C LEU A 26 -0.85 -6.35 13.25
N LYS A 27 -0.03 -5.46 13.84
CA LYS A 27 1.36 -5.77 14.19
C LYS A 27 1.42 -6.92 15.18
N ALA A 28 0.63 -6.90 16.25
CA ALA A 28 0.61 -7.95 17.26
C ALA A 28 0.26 -9.32 16.68
N LYS A 29 -0.78 -9.40 15.84
CA LYS A 29 -1.22 -10.65 15.22
C LYS A 29 -0.20 -11.27 14.27
N THR A 30 0.60 -10.44 13.60
CA THR A 30 1.58 -10.90 12.60
C THR A 30 2.99 -11.07 13.16
N SER A 31 3.29 -10.46 14.31
CA SER A 31 4.65 -10.39 14.86
C SER A 31 5.27 -11.75 15.15
N ALA A 32 4.49 -12.73 15.62
CA ALA A 32 5.02 -14.07 15.92
C ALA A 32 5.57 -14.73 14.65
N THR A 33 4.76 -14.78 13.59
CA THR A 33 5.13 -15.34 12.29
C THR A 33 6.25 -14.54 11.62
N LEU A 34 6.25 -13.21 11.70
CA LEU A 34 7.33 -12.42 11.11
C LEU A 34 8.66 -12.69 11.80
N ARG A 35 8.67 -12.77 13.14
CA ARG A 35 9.90 -13.04 13.90
C ARG A 35 10.49 -14.41 13.58
N THR A 36 9.67 -15.44 13.38
CA THR A 36 10.17 -16.77 12.97
C THR A 36 10.80 -16.76 11.58
N ASN A 37 10.49 -15.74 10.77
CA ASN A 37 11.07 -15.51 9.45
C ASN A 37 12.15 -14.41 9.45
N GLY A 38 12.66 -14.01 10.62
CA GLY A 38 13.73 -13.00 10.73
C GLY A 38 13.29 -11.55 10.45
N VAL A 39 11.98 -11.29 10.38
CA VAL A 39 11.42 -9.95 10.11
C VAL A 39 10.78 -9.40 11.38
N ALA A 40 10.91 -8.09 11.60
CA ALA A 40 10.27 -7.40 12.71
C ALA A 40 9.61 -6.10 12.24
N TRP A 41 8.49 -5.75 12.86
CA TRP A 41 7.89 -4.43 12.64
C TRP A 41 8.78 -3.34 13.25
N GLN A 42 9.01 -2.28 12.47
CA GLN A 42 9.55 -1.03 13.04
C GLN A 42 8.63 -0.48 14.13
N ARG A 43 9.21 0.29 15.06
CA ARG A 43 8.43 1.09 16.01
C ARG A 43 7.61 2.14 15.22
N ASP A 44 6.40 2.43 15.71
CA ASP A 44 5.50 3.42 15.11
C ASP A 44 5.04 3.11 13.67
N PHE A 45 4.23 3.98 13.09
CA PHE A 45 3.75 3.88 11.72
C PHE A 45 3.54 5.29 11.16
N PHE A 46 3.57 5.41 9.84
CA PHE A 46 3.18 6.63 9.15
C PHE A 46 1.71 6.52 8.73
N ASP A 47 0.96 7.60 8.90
CA ASP A 47 -0.39 7.72 8.37
C ASP A 47 -0.63 9.07 7.71
N HIS A 48 -1.51 9.04 6.72
CA HIS A 48 -2.03 10.22 6.05
C HIS A 48 -3.54 10.05 5.94
N ARG A 49 -4.30 11.00 6.50
CA ARG A 49 -5.77 10.97 6.48
C ARG A 49 -6.29 11.72 5.26
N LEU A 50 -6.93 10.97 4.36
CA LEU A 50 -7.72 11.55 3.28
C LEU A 50 -9.00 12.20 3.80
N ARG A 51 -9.24 13.44 3.38
CA ARG A 51 -10.45 14.22 3.62
C ARG A 51 -11.47 13.92 2.54
N GLY A 52 -12.76 14.09 2.85
CA GLY A 52 -13.85 13.68 1.94
C GLY A 52 -13.89 14.40 0.59
N ASN A 53 -13.17 15.51 0.44
CA ASN A 53 -13.03 16.26 -0.82
C ASN A 53 -11.76 15.91 -1.61
N GLU A 54 -10.90 15.03 -1.10
CA GLU A 54 -9.69 14.62 -1.77
C GLU A 54 -9.95 13.39 -2.66
N ASP A 55 -9.32 13.39 -3.84
CA ASP A 55 -9.38 12.22 -4.72
C ASP A 55 -8.53 11.09 -4.14
N VAL A 56 -9.12 9.91 -3.98
CA VAL A 56 -8.42 8.72 -3.50
C VAL A 56 -7.51 8.11 -4.57
N ARG A 57 -7.77 8.37 -5.86
CA ARG A 57 -7.07 7.74 -6.99
C ARG A 57 -5.56 8.01 -7.00
N PRO A 58 -5.06 9.24 -6.78
CA PRO A 58 -3.62 9.50 -6.67
C PRO A 58 -2.94 8.66 -5.60
N VAL A 59 -3.55 8.52 -4.41
CA VAL A 59 -3.00 7.73 -3.31
C VAL A 59 -3.02 6.24 -3.61
N PHE A 60 -4.12 5.76 -4.20
CA PHE A 60 -4.19 4.38 -4.69
C PHE A 60 -3.07 4.08 -5.68
N LEU A 61 -2.92 4.92 -6.71
CA LEU A 61 -1.88 4.74 -7.73
C LEU A 61 -0.47 4.84 -7.12
N TYR A 62 -0.21 5.79 -6.22
CA TYR A 62 1.06 5.89 -5.52
C TYR A 62 1.41 4.59 -4.80
N VAL A 63 0.48 4.05 -4.01
CA VAL A 63 0.70 2.82 -3.24
C VAL A 63 0.92 1.61 -4.15
N TYR A 64 0.10 1.44 -5.19
CA TYR A 64 0.07 0.22 -5.99
C TYR A 64 1.12 0.22 -7.12
N LEU A 65 1.57 1.40 -7.59
CA LEU A 65 2.64 1.52 -8.59
C LEU A 65 4.05 1.38 -7.99
N ASN A 66 4.21 1.46 -6.67
CA ASN A 66 5.53 1.44 -6.01
C ASN A 66 6.43 0.24 -6.37
N PRO A 67 5.94 -1.02 -6.45
CA PRO A 67 6.78 -2.15 -6.87
C PRO A 67 7.40 -1.94 -8.26
N TYR A 68 6.62 -1.39 -9.20
CA TYR A 68 7.06 -1.13 -10.57
C TYR A 68 8.05 0.03 -10.64
N ARG A 69 7.81 1.11 -9.89
CA ARG A 69 8.76 2.24 -9.77
C ARG A 69 10.11 1.82 -9.20
N LYS A 70 10.11 0.83 -8.31
CA LYS A 70 11.32 0.26 -7.71
C LYS A 70 11.94 -0.85 -8.57
N ASN A 71 11.42 -1.10 -9.78
CA ASN A 71 11.84 -2.15 -10.69
C ASN A 71 11.83 -3.56 -10.05
N LEU A 72 10.92 -3.79 -9.10
CA LEU A 72 10.74 -5.11 -8.46
C LEU A 72 9.86 -6.06 -9.30
N CYS A 73 9.11 -5.52 -10.27
CA CYS A 73 8.20 -6.25 -11.13
C CYS A 73 8.24 -5.65 -12.54
N SER A 74 8.19 -6.48 -13.57
CA SER A 74 8.01 -5.99 -14.94
C SER A 74 6.64 -5.32 -15.08
N ARG A 75 6.54 -4.29 -15.92
CA ARG A 75 5.26 -3.63 -16.25
C ARG A 75 4.27 -4.56 -16.96
N SER A 76 4.74 -5.67 -17.51
CA SER A 76 3.90 -6.71 -18.10
C SER A 76 3.33 -7.69 -17.07
N GLU A 77 3.78 -7.62 -15.82
CA GLU A 77 3.48 -8.60 -14.78
C GLU A 77 2.63 -8.01 -13.66
N ARG A 78 1.81 -8.85 -13.04
CA ARG A 78 1.09 -8.50 -11.81
C ARG A 78 2.02 -8.75 -10.64
N TRP A 79 2.29 -7.71 -9.84
CA TRP A 79 3.01 -7.89 -8.59
C TRP A 79 2.24 -8.85 -7.66
N PRO A 80 2.88 -9.90 -7.10
CA PRO A 80 2.15 -10.96 -6.41
C PRO A 80 1.67 -10.57 -5.00
N TRP A 81 2.18 -9.48 -4.42
CA TRP A 81 1.97 -9.14 -3.00
C TRP A 81 0.94 -8.03 -2.76
N PHE A 82 0.05 -7.81 -3.72
CA PHE A 82 -1.20 -7.08 -3.54
C PHE A 82 -2.36 -7.89 -4.11
N HIS A 83 -3.56 -7.57 -3.65
CA HIS A 83 -4.78 -8.11 -4.22
C HIS A 83 -5.51 -7.01 -4.99
N CYS A 84 -6.03 -7.39 -6.14
CA CYS A 84 -6.74 -6.56 -7.10
C CYS A 84 -7.66 -7.53 -7.86
N CYS A 85 -8.95 -7.23 -8.00
CA CYS A 85 -9.82 -8.07 -8.82
C CYS A 85 -9.44 -7.91 -10.31
N GLU A 86 -9.94 -8.79 -11.18
CA GLU A 86 -9.56 -8.74 -12.60
C GLU A 86 -9.98 -7.43 -13.28
N ASP A 87 -11.14 -6.88 -12.91
CA ASP A 87 -11.62 -5.60 -13.45
C ASP A 87 -10.71 -4.44 -13.01
N ASP A 88 -10.38 -4.39 -11.72
CA ASP A 88 -9.44 -3.40 -11.18
C ASP A 88 -8.05 -3.54 -11.83
N TRP A 89 -7.60 -4.78 -12.11
CA TRP A 89 -6.32 -5.02 -12.77
C TRP A 89 -6.33 -4.57 -14.24
N ALA A 90 -7.44 -4.81 -14.96
CA ALA A 90 -7.59 -4.40 -16.34
C ALA A 90 -7.49 -2.89 -16.51
N TRP A 91 -8.01 -2.12 -15.55
CA TRP A 91 -7.81 -0.68 -15.47
C TRP A 91 -6.41 -0.30 -14.97
N PHE A 92 -5.94 -0.91 -13.89
CA PHE A 92 -4.66 -0.55 -13.27
C PHE A 92 -3.46 -0.77 -14.22
N LYS A 93 -3.47 -1.84 -15.01
CA LYS A 93 -2.37 -2.14 -15.95
C LYS A 93 -2.14 -1.03 -16.99
N THR A 94 -3.18 -0.25 -17.34
CA THR A 94 -3.02 0.88 -18.26
C THR A 94 -2.35 2.09 -17.61
N ASN A 95 -2.11 2.05 -16.29
CA ASN A 95 -1.43 3.08 -15.53
C ASN A 95 0.03 2.71 -15.23
N LEU A 96 0.56 1.62 -15.79
CA LEU A 96 1.95 1.18 -15.61
C LEU A 96 2.94 1.90 -16.54
N ASP A 97 2.48 2.86 -17.34
CA ASP A 97 3.32 3.68 -18.22
C ASP A 97 4.20 4.64 -17.42
N ALA A 98 5.29 5.12 -18.04
CA ALA A 98 6.47 5.62 -17.33
C ALA A 98 6.27 6.94 -16.56
N ASP A 99 5.16 7.62 -16.80
CA ASP A 99 4.88 8.96 -16.29
C ASP A 99 3.93 8.93 -15.08
N LEU A 100 3.62 7.76 -14.52
CA LEU A 100 2.74 7.60 -13.36
C LEU A 100 3.44 6.94 -12.15
N PRO A 101 3.14 7.40 -10.92
CA PRO A 101 2.43 8.64 -10.61
C PRO A 101 3.35 9.85 -10.92
N PRO A 102 2.80 10.95 -11.44
CA PRO A 102 3.61 12.12 -11.74
C PRO A 102 4.14 12.75 -10.42
N PRO A 103 5.31 13.40 -10.46
CA PRO A 103 6.04 13.82 -9.25
C PRO A 103 5.23 14.71 -8.30
N GLU A 104 4.28 15.49 -8.81
CA GLU A 104 3.38 16.34 -8.04
C GLU A 104 2.48 15.57 -7.05
N TRP A 105 2.22 14.28 -7.25
CA TRP A 105 1.46 13.46 -6.29
C TRP A 105 2.27 13.09 -5.03
N LEU A 106 3.59 13.35 -5.04
CA LEU A 106 4.52 13.05 -3.96
C LEU A 106 4.64 14.17 -2.92
N ALA A 107 3.97 15.31 -3.15
CA ALA A 107 3.96 16.45 -2.23
C ALA A 107 2.84 16.39 -1.16
N LEU A 108 2.16 15.24 -1.06
CA LEU A 108 1.17 14.92 -0.02
C LEU A 108 1.82 14.44 1.29
#